data_AF-A0A4P6HEW4-F1
#
_entry.id   AF-A0A4P6HEW4-F1
#
_cell.length_a   1.000
_cell.length_b   1.000
_cell.length_c   1.000
_cell.angle_alpha   90.00
_cell.angle_beta   90.00
_cell.angle_gamma   90.00
#
_symmetry.space_group_name_H-M   'P 1'
#
loop_
_entity.id
_entity.type
_entity.pdbx_description
1 polymer ?
#
loop_
_entity_poly.entity_id
_entity_poly.type
_entity_poly.pdbx_seq_one_letter_code
_entity_poly.pdbx_strand_id
1 'polypeptide(L)'
;MLRATVLAVFVLLLGLTVASAERRVALVLGNSQYEHAAALPNPVRDAQAMAERLQALGFEVVSGFDLTKQQTQTTVAQFAKQVRGADVALFFYAGHGLQVSGKNYLLPIDAALEDETSLDFEAVSVDFVLRQMSRETSIRLVFLDACRDNPLAQVLAKTAGVKGASSGLAEIPIENGGAGTLVAFAASPNQLTYDGSGDHSPFTKALLQHIGETNISITEAVNRVTSDVFKATNGKQRPWINVSLTTEVVLHKVDLNAPLIVGEARPPQEEANSGTRNTGVTASQENGDQLALDVLRQKIPKLETDEPIFFDRPIKFGDPAIDGKSIAQLIMGEPLFSPVEGLDKSMWQGKHCDGCHQWNEARLCEQAKNFATNDVSVMRLQHPLGTRFKVALAKWAQSGCQ
;
A
#
# COMPACT_ATOMS: atom_id res chain seq x y z
N MET A 1 -24.06 -34.42 -37.89
CA MET A 1 -23.67 -34.63 -36.49
C MET A 1 -22.20 -34.27 -36.19
N LEU A 2 -21.27 -34.33 -37.16
CA LEU A 2 -19.87 -33.92 -36.95
C LEU A 2 -19.59 -32.42 -36.78
N ARG A 3 -20.54 -31.53 -37.14
CA ARG A 3 -20.35 -30.07 -37.07
C ARG A 3 -20.66 -29.47 -35.70
N ALA A 4 -21.47 -30.15 -34.87
CA ALA A 4 -21.85 -29.68 -33.55
C ALA A 4 -20.78 -30.00 -32.48
N THR A 5 -20.01 -31.07 -32.67
CA THR A 5 -18.96 -31.50 -31.74
C THR A 5 -17.69 -30.65 -31.84
N VAL A 6 -17.37 -30.09 -33.01
CA VAL A 6 -16.18 -29.24 -33.19
C VAL A 6 -16.35 -27.85 -32.55
N LEU A 7 -17.59 -27.34 -32.50
CA LEU A 7 -17.87 -26.03 -31.88
C LEU A 7 -17.85 -26.09 -30.34
N ALA A 8 -18.24 -27.22 -29.75
CA ALA A 8 -18.23 -27.42 -28.30
C ALA A 8 -16.82 -27.53 -27.72
N VAL A 9 -15.85 -28.06 -28.49
CA VAL A 9 -14.45 -28.16 -28.06
C VAL A 9 -13.72 -26.82 -28.19
N PHE A 10 -14.08 -25.97 -29.16
CA PHE A 10 -13.45 -24.66 -29.33
C PHE A 10 -13.89 -23.63 -28.28
N VAL A 11 -15.12 -23.72 -27.77
CA VAL A 11 -15.62 -22.82 -26.69
C VAL A 11 -15.03 -23.18 -25.33
N LEU A 12 -14.63 -24.44 -25.10
CA LEU A 12 -14.05 -24.88 -23.83
C LEU A 12 -12.56 -24.49 -23.67
N LEU A 13 -11.87 -24.15 -24.76
CA LEU A 13 -10.44 -23.77 -24.77
C LEU A 13 -10.19 -22.25 -24.63
N LEU A 14 -11.24 -21.43 -24.62
CA LEU A 14 -11.16 -19.95 -24.48
C LEU A 14 -11.30 -19.45 -23.04
N GLY A 15 -11.43 -20.34 -22.05
CA GLY A 15 -11.77 -19.97 -20.66
C GLY A 15 -10.64 -20.05 -19.63
N LEU A 16 -9.41 -20.40 -20.01
CA LEU A 16 -8.27 -20.48 -19.08
C LEU A 16 -7.32 -19.30 -19.28
N THR A 17 -7.83 -18.06 -19.11
CA THR A 17 -6.93 -17.00 -18.65
C THR A 17 -6.58 -17.34 -17.21
N VAL A 18 -5.43 -17.98 -17.01
CA VAL A 18 -4.78 -17.96 -15.70
C VAL A 18 -4.62 -16.49 -15.38
N ALA A 19 -5.41 -15.98 -14.45
CA ALA A 19 -5.17 -14.66 -13.89
C ALA A 19 -3.74 -14.71 -13.34
N SER A 20 -2.79 -14.07 -14.04
CA SER A 20 -1.42 -14.00 -13.55
C SER A 20 -1.47 -13.25 -12.23
N ALA A 21 -1.21 -13.94 -11.14
CA ALA A 21 -1.09 -13.30 -9.84
C ALA A 21 0.03 -12.25 -9.93
N GLU A 22 -0.24 -11.03 -9.45
CA GLU A 22 0.74 -9.95 -9.39
C GLU A 22 1.98 -10.45 -8.64
N ARG A 23 3.13 -10.47 -9.32
CA ARG A 23 4.37 -10.97 -8.73
C ARG A 23 5.08 -9.85 -8.01
N ARG A 24 5.38 -10.07 -6.74
CA ARG A 24 5.95 -9.06 -5.84
C ARG A 24 7.26 -9.58 -5.27
N VAL A 25 8.33 -8.82 -5.38
CA VAL A 25 9.66 -9.22 -4.89
C VAL A 25 10.24 -8.08 -4.04
N ALA A 26 10.77 -8.43 -2.87
CA ALA A 26 11.37 -7.46 -1.96
C ALA A 26 12.83 -7.78 -1.65
N LEU A 27 13.64 -6.73 -1.52
CA LEU A 27 14.95 -6.75 -0.86
C LEU A 27 14.82 -6.07 0.50
N VAL A 28 15.22 -6.76 1.57
CA VAL A 28 15.12 -6.25 2.94
C VAL A 28 16.47 -6.40 3.65
N LEU A 29 17.11 -5.28 3.98
CA LEU A 29 18.44 -5.26 4.57
C LEU A 29 18.42 -4.52 5.91
N GLY A 30 19.12 -5.05 6.92
CA GLY A 30 19.21 -4.44 8.24
C GLY A 30 20.59 -4.60 8.86
N ASN A 31 21.29 -3.49 9.14
CA ASN A 31 22.65 -3.52 9.71
C ASN A 31 22.70 -2.75 11.04
N SER A 32 23.11 -3.46 12.10
CA SER A 32 23.16 -3.02 13.49
C SER A 32 24.57 -3.11 14.10
N GLN A 33 25.32 -4.18 13.84
CA GLN A 33 26.58 -4.50 14.52
C GLN A 33 27.82 -4.06 13.73
N TYR A 34 28.02 -2.75 13.62
CA TYR A 34 29.15 -2.19 12.86
C TYR A 34 30.49 -2.39 13.60
N GLU A 35 31.52 -2.78 12.85
CA GLU A 35 32.88 -3.01 13.37
C GLU A 35 33.65 -1.70 13.60
N HIS A 36 33.38 -0.70 12.75
CA HIS A 36 34.11 0.58 12.70
C HIS A 36 33.22 1.82 12.87
N ALA A 37 31.95 1.63 13.21
CA ALA A 37 30.99 2.70 13.49
C ALA A 37 30.16 2.38 14.74
N ALA A 38 29.41 3.35 15.25
CA ALA A 38 28.51 3.11 16.38
C ALA A 38 27.44 2.08 16.02
N ALA A 39 27.25 1.07 16.87
CA ALA A 39 26.19 0.09 16.72
C ALA A 39 24.81 0.74 16.83
N LEU A 40 23.83 0.19 16.11
CA LEU A 40 22.43 0.64 16.12
C LEU A 40 21.54 -0.49 16.66
N PRO A 41 20.72 -0.25 17.72
CA PRO A 41 19.98 -1.34 18.34
C PRO A 41 18.78 -1.88 17.53
N ASN A 42 18.12 -1.07 16.70
CA ASN A 42 16.88 -1.49 16.01
C ASN A 42 16.99 -2.03 14.58
N PRO A 43 17.97 -1.66 13.72
CA PRO A 43 17.94 -2.02 12.30
C PRO A 43 17.71 -3.49 11.94
N VAL A 44 18.37 -4.43 12.63
CA VAL A 44 18.14 -5.87 12.38
C VAL A 44 16.70 -6.26 12.76
N ARG A 45 16.19 -5.79 13.90
CA ARG A 45 14.80 -6.05 14.34
C ARG A 45 13.79 -5.43 13.37
N ASP A 46 14.05 -4.21 12.93
CA ASP A 46 13.25 -3.47 11.96
C ASP A 46 13.16 -4.24 10.63
N ALA A 47 14.30 -4.69 10.10
CA ALA A 47 14.36 -5.43 8.86
C ALA A 47 13.73 -6.83 8.98
N GLN A 48 13.88 -7.53 10.11
CA GLN A 48 13.21 -8.82 10.34
C GLN A 48 11.68 -8.67 10.33
N ALA A 49 11.15 -7.72 11.11
CA ALA A 49 9.71 -7.47 11.16
C ALA A 49 9.16 -7.03 9.79
N MET A 50 9.91 -6.22 9.04
CA MET A 50 9.52 -5.83 7.69
C MET A 50 9.52 -7.01 6.72
N ALA A 51 10.52 -7.90 6.78
CA ALA A 51 10.55 -9.10 5.96
C ALA A 51 9.33 -9.99 6.21
N GLU A 52 8.99 -10.24 7.47
CA GLU A 52 7.79 -11.01 7.85
C GLU A 52 6.50 -10.35 7.36
N ARG A 53 6.38 -9.03 7.54
CA ARG A 53 5.21 -8.26 7.09
C ARG A 53 5.04 -8.34 5.57
N LEU A 54 6.13 -8.24 4.81
CA LEU A 54 6.10 -8.30 3.35
C LEU A 54 5.80 -9.72 2.84
N GLN A 55 6.33 -10.76 3.50
CA GLN A 55 5.95 -12.15 3.21
C GLN A 55 4.44 -12.36 3.39
N ALA A 56 3.85 -11.83 4.48
CA ALA A 56 2.41 -11.89 4.71
C ALA A 56 1.59 -11.11 3.65
N LEU A 57 2.21 -10.15 2.96
CA LEU A 57 1.63 -9.41 1.83
C LEU A 57 1.94 -10.06 0.47
N GLY A 58 2.45 -11.29 0.46
CA GLY A 58 2.69 -12.07 -0.76
C GLY A 58 3.96 -11.70 -1.51
N PHE A 59 4.93 -11.03 -0.87
CA PHE A 59 6.24 -10.79 -1.50
C PHE A 59 7.15 -12.02 -1.40
N GLU A 60 7.86 -12.33 -2.48
CA GLU A 60 9.09 -13.11 -2.45
C GLU A 60 10.20 -12.24 -1.83
N VAL A 61 10.61 -12.53 -0.60
CA VAL A 61 11.57 -11.69 0.14
C VAL A 61 12.98 -12.27 0.08
N VAL A 62 13.92 -11.47 -0.43
CA VAL A 62 15.36 -11.64 -0.26
C VAL A 62 15.81 -10.74 0.88
N SER A 63 16.33 -11.29 1.96
CA SER A 63 16.77 -10.52 3.12
C SER A 63 18.18 -10.86 3.58
N GLY A 64 18.78 -9.94 4.33
CA GLY A 64 20.02 -10.21 5.05
C GLY A 64 20.30 -9.15 6.12
N PHE A 65 21.00 -9.59 7.17
CA PHE A 65 21.15 -8.84 8.41
C PHE A 65 22.62 -8.83 8.82
N ASP A 66 23.11 -7.69 9.31
CA ASP A 66 24.51 -7.49 9.69
C ASP A 66 25.48 -7.99 8.61
N LEU A 67 25.25 -7.52 7.37
CA LEU A 67 25.99 -8.00 6.20
C LEU A 67 27.29 -7.23 6.00
N THR A 68 28.35 -7.96 5.67
CA THR A 68 29.57 -7.38 5.11
C THR A 68 29.33 -6.81 3.71
N LYS A 69 30.28 -6.05 3.15
CA LYS A 69 30.14 -5.51 1.79
C LYS A 69 29.93 -6.61 0.76
N GLN A 70 30.75 -7.66 0.82
CA GLN A 70 30.67 -8.80 -0.09
C GLN A 70 29.33 -9.52 0.04
N GLN A 71 28.85 -9.73 1.27
CA GLN A 71 27.55 -10.35 1.52
C GLN A 71 26.41 -9.47 0.99
N THR A 72 26.46 -8.15 1.24
CA THR A 72 25.48 -7.19 0.73
C THR A 72 25.39 -7.25 -0.79
N GLN A 73 26.52 -7.22 -1.50
CA GLN A 73 26.56 -7.33 -2.96
C GLN A 73 26.01 -8.68 -3.45
N THR A 74 26.31 -9.78 -2.74
CA THR A 74 25.80 -11.11 -3.06
C THR A 74 24.27 -11.17 -2.91
N THR A 75 23.73 -10.61 -1.83
CA THR A 75 22.29 -10.53 -1.58
C THR A 75 21.58 -9.65 -2.61
N VAL A 76 22.16 -8.51 -2.98
CA VAL A 76 21.64 -7.66 -4.06
C VAL A 76 21.67 -8.39 -5.41
N ALA A 77 22.72 -9.17 -5.70
CA ALA A 77 22.80 -9.98 -6.92
C ALA A 77 21.76 -11.11 -6.94
N GLN A 78 21.43 -11.70 -5.79
CA GLN A 78 20.32 -12.66 -5.67
C GLN A 78 18.98 -11.98 -5.95
N PHE A 79 18.73 -10.83 -5.32
CA PHE A 79 17.53 -10.04 -5.58
C PHE A 79 17.39 -9.65 -7.05
N ALA A 80 18.47 -9.20 -7.69
CA ALA A 80 18.49 -8.83 -9.11
C ALA A 80 18.11 -9.99 -10.05
N LYS A 81 18.32 -11.25 -9.65
CA LYS A 81 17.85 -12.43 -10.38
C LYS A 81 16.36 -12.67 -10.15
N GLN A 82 15.89 -12.53 -8.91
CA GLN A 82 14.50 -12.82 -8.53
C GLN A 82 13.52 -11.75 -9.03
N VAL A 83 13.91 -10.47 -9.01
CA VAL A 83 13.02 -9.33 -9.36
C VAL A 83 12.67 -9.25 -10.85
N ARG A 84 13.32 -10.04 -11.72
CA ARG A 84 13.03 -10.07 -13.15
C ARG A 84 11.59 -10.53 -13.39
N GLY A 85 10.81 -9.71 -14.11
CA GLY A 85 9.40 -9.97 -14.38
C GLY A 85 8.48 -9.79 -13.16
N ALA A 86 8.93 -9.09 -12.11
CA ALA A 86 8.07 -8.68 -11.01
C ALA A 86 7.24 -7.44 -11.40
N ASP A 87 5.99 -7.40 -10.98
CA ASP A 87 5.10 -6.24 -11.15
C ASP A 87 5.45 -5.15 -10.13
N VAL A 88 5.77 -5.57 -8.90
CA VAL A 88 6.16 -4.71 -7.79
C VAL A 88 7.52 -5.14 -7.25
N ALA A 89 8.48 -4.21 -7.29
CA ALA A 89 9.77 -4.35 -6.62
C ALA A 89 9.79 -3.46 -5.37
N LEU A 90 10.14 -4.02 -4.21
CA LEU A 90 10.29 -3.26 -2.97
C LEU A 90 11.71 -3.34 -2.43
N PHE A 91 12.28 -2.23 -2.00
CA PHE A 91 13.53 -2.19 -1.26
C PHE A 91 13.32 -1.54 0.10
N PHE A 92 13.67 -2.23 1.18
CA PHE A 92 13.72 -1.70 2.54
C PHE A 92 15.15 -1.80 3.07
N TYR A 93 15.64 -0.73 3.66
CA TYR A 93 16.90 -0.71 4.39
C TYR A 93 16.77 -0.02 5.72
N ALA A 94 17.31 -0.63 6.77
CA ALA A 94 17.55 0.01 8.06
C ALA A 94 19.03 -0.08 8.43
N GLY A 95 19.61 1.02 8.90
CA GLY A 95 21.02 1.06 9.30
C GLY A 95 21.67 2.42 9.09
N HIS A 96 23.00 2.46 9.10
CA HIS A 96 23.76 3.65 8.73
C HIS A 96 23.69 3.85 7.22
N GLY A 97 23.46 5.10 6.85
CA GLY A 97 23.51 5.56 5.48
C GLY A 97 24.05 6.98 5.48
N LEU A 98 24.79 7.32 4.42
CA LEU A 98 25.45 8.61 4.31
C LEU A 98 25.29 9.16 2.91
N GLN A 99 25.46 10.48 2.81
CA GLN A 99 25.46 11.19 1.55
C GLN A 99 26.77 11.93 1.32
N VAL A 100 27.28 11.81 0.11
CA VAL A 100 28.43 12.56 -0.39
C VAL A 100 28.17 12.98 -1.83
N SER A 101 28.34 14.27 -2.11
CA SER A 101 28.19 14.85 -3.46
C SER A 101 26.86 14.48 -4.12
N GLY A 102 25.76 14.49 -3.35
CA GLY A 102 24.41 14.15 -3.81
C GLY A 102 24.13 12.65 -4.00
N LYS A 103 25.09 11.77 -3.72
CA LYS A 103 24.93 10.31 -3.83
C LYS A 103 24.71 9.68 -2.46
N ASN A 104 23.76 8.75 -2.40
CA ASN A 104 23.40 8.01 -1.20
C ASN A 104 24.11 6.66 -1.16
N TYR A 105 24.65 6.32 0.02
CA TYR A 105 25.34 5.07 0.27
C TYR A 105 24.79 4.37 1.52
N LEU A 106 24.68 3.05 1.43
CA LEU A 106 24.41 2.14 2.53
C LEU A 106 25.75 1.68 3.09
N LEU A 107 25.85 1.54 4.42
CA LEU A 107 27.04 1.02 5.07
C LEU A 107 26.88 -0.45 5.46
N PRO A 108 27.69 -1.35 4.90
CA PRO A 108 27.95 -2.67 5.45
C PRO A 108 28.54 -2.61 6.87
N ILE A 109 28.46 -3.71 7.62
CA ILE A 109 28.97 -3.75 9.00
C ILE A 109 30.49 -3.66 9.10
N ASP A 110 31.20 -4.10 8.08
CA ASP A 110 32.67 -4.14 7.97
C ASP A 110 33.25 -2.86 7.35
N ALA A 111 32.41 -1.88 7.00
CA ALA A 111 32.86 -0.69 6.29
C ALA A 111 33.87 0.14 7.11
N ALA A 112 35.11 0.19 6.65
CA ALA A 112 36.21 0.93 7.28
C ALA A 112 36.47 2.26 6.53
N LEU A 113 35.74 3.32 6.89
CA LEU A 113 35.89 4.62 6.22
C LEU A 113 37.10 5.38 6.77
N GLU A 114 38.05 5.74 5.92
CA GLU A 114 39.20 6.61 6.26
C GLU A 114 39.05 8.01 5.61
N ASP A 115 38.53 8.05 4.39
CA ASP A 115 38.30 9.25 3.59
C ASP A 115 37.14 9.07 2.61
N GLU A 116 36.90 10.07 1.75
CA GLU A 116 35.85 10.02 0.73
C GLU A 116 36.07 8.89 -0.31
N THR A 117 37.33 8.57 -0.64
CA THR A 117 37.67 7.53 -1.62
C THR A 117 37.32 6.13 -1.11
N SER A 118 37.30 5.95 0.21
CA SER A 118 36.87 4.71 0.87
C SER A 118 35.44 4.32 0.50
N LEU A 119 34.57 5.27 0.14
CA LEU A 119 33.16 4.98 -0.19
C LEU A 119 33.00 4.03 -1.38
N ASP A 120 33.87 4.12 -2.38
CA ASP A 120 33.82 3.24 -3.56
C ASP A 120 34.17 1.79 -3.18
N PHE A 121 35.01 1.61 -2.16
CA PHE A 121 35.57 0.32 -1.74
C PHE A 121 34.89 -0.30 -0.51
N GLU A 122 34.22 0.50 0.32
CA GLU A 122 33.65 0.06 1.60
C GLU A 122 32.11 0.17 1.65
N ALA A 123 31.51 1.08 0.87
CA ALA A 123 30.06 1.30 0.90
C ALA A 123 29.34 0.67 -0.31
N VAL A 124 28.00 0.66 -0.26
CA VAL A 124 27.13 0.24 -1.36
C VAL A 124 26.23 1.39 -1.78
N SER A 125 26.35 1.84 -3.03
CA SER A 125 25.51 2.92 -3.56
C SER A 125 24.04 2.51 -3.59
N VAL A 126 23.15 3.39 -3.13
CA VAL A 126 21.69 3.19 -3.26
C VAL A 126 21.30 3.13 -4.74
N ASP A 127 21.90 3.96 -5.60
CA ASP A 127 21.65 3.93 -7.04
C ASP A 127 22.00 2.57 -7.66
N PHE A 128 23.02 1.87 -7.12
CA PHE A 128 23.33 0.52 -7.56
C PHE A 128 22.17 -0.44 -7.28
N VAL A 129 21.56 -0.37 -6.10
CA VAL A 129 20.38 -1.16 -5.72
C VAL A 129 19.17 -0.78 -6.59
N LEU A 130 18.91 0.52 -6.76
CA LEU A 130 17.81 1.01 -7.59
C LEU A 130 17.93 0.56 -9.05
N ARG A 131 19.14 0.52 -9.60
CA ARG A 131 19.39 -0.05 -10.94
C ARG A 131 19.05 -1.55 -11.00
N GLN A 132 19.25 -2.29 -9.91
CA GLN A 132 18.92 -3.72 -9.87
C GLN A 132 17.42 -3.99 -9.76
N MET A 133 16.64 -3.05 -9.22
CA MET A 133 15.17 -3.14 -9.21
C MET A 133 14.56 -3.13 -10.63
N SER A 134 15.38 -2.88 -11.66
CA SER A 134 15.09 -3.06 -13.09
C SER A 134 14.29 -1.94 -13.79
N ARG A 135 14.37 -2.00 -15.12
CA ARG A 135 13.70 -1.15 -16.12
C ARG A 135 12.34 -1.71 -16.58
N GLU A 136 11.98 -2.94 -16.20
CA GLU A 136 10.78 -3.66 -16.64
C GLU A 136 9.72 -3.80 -15.54
N THR A 137 10.07 -3.57 -14.27
CA THR A 137 9.10 -3.52 -13.17
C THR A 137 8.25 -2.27 -13.29
N SER A 138 6.93 -2.45 -13.26
CA SER A 138 5.98 -1.35 -13.33
C SER A 138 6.11 -0.42 -12.12
N ILE A 139 6.18 -0.99 -10.91
CA ILE A 139 6.15 -0.25 -9.64
C ILE A 139 7.42 -0.53 -8.82
N ARG A 140 8.08 0.54 -8.37
CA ARG A 140 9.23 0.48 -7.46
C ARG A 140 8.92 1.21 -6.16
N LEU A 141 9.01 0.51 -5.04
CA LEU A 141 8.79 1.06 -3.70
C LEU A 141 10.09 1.00 -2.92
N VAL A 142 10.56 2.13 -2.40
CA VAL A 142 11.85 2.23 -1.71
C VAL A 142 11.63 2.89 -0.36
N PHE A 143 12.03 2.23 0.72
CA PHE A 143 11.88 2.70 2.09
C PHE A 143 13.25 2.70 2.77
N LEU A 144 13.75 3.88 3.13
CA LEU A 144 15.07 4.05 3.71
C LEU A 144 14.95 4.56 5.14
N ASP A 145 15.15 3.65 6.09
CA ASP A 145 15.27 3.91 7.53
C ASP A 145 16.75 4.08 7.95
N ALA A 146 17.39 5.00 7.24
CA ALA A 146 18.77 5.40 7.42
C ALA A 146 18.85 6.92 7.58
N CYS A 147 20.03 7.47 7.86
CA CYS A 147 20.34 8.87 8.29
C CYS A 147 20.55 9.01 9.80
N ARG A 148 21.30 8.12 10.46
CA ARG A 148 21.37 8.09 11.93
C ARG A 148 22.57 8.85 12.48
N ASP A 149 23.66 8.85 11.73
CA ASP A 149 24.82 9.73 11.84
C ASP A 149 25.58 9.62 10.50
N ASN A 150 26.47 10.55 10.18
CA ASN A 150 27.41 10.36 9.07
C ASN A 150 28.75 9.89 9.64
N PRO A 151 29.07 8.57 9.63
CA PRO A 151 30.32 8.07 10.19
C PRO A 151 31.54 8.65 9.47
N LEU A 152 31.42 8.93 8.16
CA LEU A 152 32.46 9.62 7.40
C LEU A 152 32.69 11.04 7.91
N ALA A 153 31.64 11.78 8.28
CA ALA A 153 31.80 13.10 8.89
C ALA A 153 32.53 13.01 10.25
N GLN A 154 32.30 11.96 11.03
CA GLN A 154 33.02 11.74 12.30
C GLN A 154 34.50 11.37 12.07
N VAL A 155 34.80 10.61 11.01
CA VAL A 155 36.17 10.29 10.60
C VAL A 155 36.89 11.52 10.07
N LEU A 156 36.30 12.22 9.08
CA LEU A 156 36.87 13.43 8.48
C LEU A 156 37.05 14.57 9.50
N ALA A 157 36.14 14.73 10.46
CA ALA A 157 36.31 15.67 11.56
C ALA A 157 37.57 15.39 12.40
N LYS A 158 38.07 14.14 12.40
CA LYS A 158 39.30 13.74 13.09
C LYS A 158 40.55 13.84 12.20
N THR A 159 40.45 13.65 10.88
CA THR A 159 41.62 13.52 9.99
C THR A 159 41.99 14.75 9.16
N ALA A 160 41.04 15.55 8.67
CA ALA A 160 41.33 16.80 7.94
C ALA A 160 40.03 17.55 7.64
N GLY A 161 40.03 18.88 7.69
CA GLY A 161 38.88 19.77 7.42
C GLY A 161 38.30 19.72 6.00
N VAL A 162 37.86 18.55 5.56
CA VAL A 162 37.22 18.27 4.27
C VAL A 162 35.76 18.71 4.32
N LYS A 163 35.38 19.56 3.36
CA LYS A 163 33.99 19.98 3.13
C LYS A 163 33.38 19.07 2.07
N GLY A 164 32.36 18.29 2.41
CA GLY A 164 31.64 17.45 1.41
C GLY A 164 30.66 16.43 1.98
N ALA A 165 30.88 15.98 3.22
CA ALA A 165 29.97 15.10 3.95
C ALA A 165 28.81 15.92 4.57
N SER A 166 27.57 15.66 4.13
CA SER A 166 26.36 16.21 4.73
C SER A 166 25.74 15.21 5.71
N SER A 167 25.05 15.71 6.73
CA SER A 167 24.20 14.87 7.57
C SER A 167 22.98 14.43 6.77
N GLY A 168 22.53 13.18 6.92
CA GLY A 168 21.34 12.66 6.23
C GLY A 168 21.57 12.17 4.79
N LEU A 169 20.48 11.77 4.11
CA LEU A 169 20.47 11.32 2.72
C LEU A 169 20.04 12.46 1.79
N ALA A 170 20.59 12.46 0.58
CA ALA A 170 20.15 13.33 -0.51
C ALA A 170 18.80 12.85 -1.05
N GLU A 171 18.07 13.80 -1.63
CA GLU A 171 16.93 13.49 -2.47
C GLU A 171 17.36 12.59 -3.64
N ILE A 172 16.57 11.54 -3.92
CA ILE A 172 16.76 10.70 -5.10
C ILE A 172 15.81 11.23 -6.18
N PRO A 173 16.33 11.84 -7.27
CA PRO A 173 15.49 12.30 -8.35
C PRO A 173 14.88 11.09 -9.06
N ILE A 174 13.59 11.18 -9.35
CA ILE A 174 12.91 10.13 -10.10
C ILE A 174 13.10 10.42 -11.59
N GLU A 175 14.00 9.67 -12.22
CA GLU A 175 14.16 9.73 -13.68
C GLU A 175 12.98 9.05 -14.40
N ASN A 176 12.58 9.63 -15.53
CA ASN A 176 11.44 9.18 -16.33
C ASN A 176 11.69 7.79 -16.95
N GLY A 177 11.07 6.75 -16.40
CA GLY A 177 10.99 5.41 -17.00
C GLY A 177 10.33 4.39 -16.07
N GLY A 178 9.18 3.81 -16.47
CA GLY A 178 8.35 2.85 -15.70
C GLY A 178 6.95 3.41 -15.33
N ALA A 179 6.06 2.57 -14.76
CA ALA A 179 4.74 3.02 -14.24
C ALA A 179 4.83 3.79 -12.90
N GLY A 180 6.03 3.84 -12.32
CA GLY A 180 6.41 4.85 -11.33
C GLY A 180 7.27 4.32 -10.19
N THR A 181 7.82 5.25 -9.43
CA THR A 181 8.63 5.00 -8.24
C THR A 181 8.06 5.79 -7.07
N LEU A 182 8.03 5.16 -5.89
CA LEU A 182 7.89 5.82 -4.60
C LEU A 182 9.17 5.60 -3.81
N VAL A 183 9.80 6.68 -3.36
CA VAL A 183 10.92 6.66 -2.43
C VAL A 183 10.49 7.38 -1.17
N ALA A 184 10.53 6.70 -0.03
CA ALA A 184 10.24 7.25 1.28
C ALA A 184 11.48 7.17 2.18
N PHE A 185 11.91 8.31 2.66
CA PHE A 185 12.99 8.47 3.64
C PHE A 185 12.39 8.65 5.02
N ALA A 186 13.02 8.06 6.04
CA ALA A 186 12.59 8.20 7.43
C ALA A 186 12.65 9.65 7.94
N ALA A 187 13.46 10.53 7.35
CA ALA A 187 13.52 11.96 7.64
C ALA A 187 13.65 12.81 6.36
N SER A 188 13.39 14.12 6.49
CA SER A 188 13.64 15.13 5.46
C SER A 188 15.08 15.06 4.95
N PRO A 189 15.34 15.41 3.67
CA PRO A 189 16.68 15.48 3.14
C PRO A 189 17.57 16.31 4.05
N ASN A 190 18.76 15.79 4.29
CA ASN A 190 19.75 16.36 5.20
C ASN A 190 19.38 16.42 6.71
N GLN A 191 18.33 15.73 7.15
CA GLN A 191 17.98 15.61 8.57
C GLN A 191 18.33 14.21 9.13
N LEU A 192 18.62 14.17 10.43
CA LEU A 192 18.88 12.93 11.15
C LEU A 192 17.57 12.24 11.57
N THR A 193 17.64 10.94 11.73
CA THR A 193 16.55 10.07 12.19
C THR A 193 16.80 9.60 13.61
N TYR A 194 15.73 9.29 14.34
CA TYR A 194 15.81 8.71 15.68
C TYR A 194 15.68 7.19 15.61
N ASP A 195 16.49 6.45 16.37
CA ASP A 195 16.26 5.02 16.62
C ASP A 195 15.07 4.78 17.53
N GLY A 196 14.66 5.80 18.29
CA GLY A 196 13.67 5.65 19.33
C GLY A 196 14.23 4.83 20.50
N SER A 197 13.40 4.66 21.52
CA SER A 197 13.73 3.87 22.72
C SER A 197 12.90 2.58 22.82
N GLY A 198 12.10 2.29 21.79
CA GLY A 198 11.24 1.11 21.73
C GLY A 198 11.85 -0.04 20.94
N ASP A 199 11.00 -1.01 20.59
CA ASP A 199 11.43 -2.20 19.85
C ASP A 199 11.80 -1.96 18.39
N HIS A 200 11.31 -0.85 17.83
CA HIS A 200 11.51 -0.45 16.45
C HIS A 200 11.76 1.05 16.35
N SER A 201 12.38 1.49 15.26
CA SER A 201 12.44 2.91 14.94
C SER A 201 11.04 3.52 14.80
N PRO A 202 10.86 4.84 15.01
CA PRO A 202 9.58 5.50 14.75
C PRO A 202 9.06 5.27 13.33
N PHE A 203 9.95 5.26 12.34
CA PHE A 203 9.58 5.09 10.94
C PHE A 203 9.17 3.66 10.63
N THR A 204 9.98 2.67 11.04
CA THR A 204 9.65 1.25 10.83
C THR A 204 8.40 0.86 11.61
N LYS A 205 8.25 1.32 12.86
CA LYS A 205 7.04 1.08 13.65
C LYS A 205 5.78 1.56 12.91
N ALA A 206 5.80 2.78 12.39
CA ALA A 206 4.67 3.34 11.66
C ALA A 206 4.46 2.62 10.31
N LEU A 207 5.54 2.26 9.60
CA LEU A 207 5.43 1.47 8.36
C LEU A 207 4.76 0.12 8.62
N LEU A 208 5.17 -0.63 9.64
CA LEU A 208 4.58 -1.93 9.98
C LEU A 208 3.08 -1.82 10.27
N GLN A 209 2.62 -0.69 10.81
CA GLN A 209 1.20 -0.43 11.08
C GLN A 209 0.40 -0.15 9.81
N HIS A 210 0.98 0.54 8.83
CA HIS A 210 0.24 1.06 7.67
C HIS A 210 0.50 0.33 6.36
N ILE A 211 1.64 -0.36 6.23
CA ILE A 211 2.01 -1.05 5.00
C ILE A 211 1.09 -2.25 4.77
N GLY A 212 0.37 -2.22 3.65
CA GLY A 212 -0.63 -3.24 3.34
C GLY A 212 -1.83 -3.22 4.27
N GLU A 213 -2.21 -2.05 4.82
CA GLU A 213 -3.58 -1.88 5.29
C GLU A 213 -4.57 -2.19 4.15
N THR A 214 -5.63 -2.92 4.48
CA THR A 214 -6.56 -3.43 3.47
C THR A 214 -7.23 -2.29 2.70
N ASN A 215 -7.15 -2.38 1.37
CA ASN A 215 -7.72 -1.40 0.44
C ASN A 215 -7.23 0.05 0.65
N ILE A 216 -6.06 0.21 1.29
CA ILE A 216 -5.37 1.49 1.42
C ILE A 216 -4.24 1.56 0.39
N SER A 217 -4.20 2.67 -0.36
CA SER A 217 -3.11 2.90 -1.32
C SER A 217 -1.80 3.15 -0.59
N ILE A 218 -0.69 2.80 -1.25
CA ILE A 218 0.65 2.99 -0.66
C ILE A 218 0.93 4.46 -0.37
N THR A 219 0.44 5.39 -1.19
CA THR A 219 0.59 6.83 -0.96
C THR A 219 -0.13 7.28 0.31
N GLU A 220 -1.37 6.80 0.53
CA GLU A 220 -2.11 7.08 1.76
C GLU A 220 -1.44 6.43 2.99
N ALA A 221 -0.96 5.19 2.86
CA ALA A 221 -0.23 4.52 3.92
C ALA A 221 1.03 5.33 4.34
N VAL A 222 1.82 5.83 3.38
CA VAL A 222 3.02 6.63 3.69
C VAL A 222 2.66 8.02 4.24
N ASN A 223 1.52 8.60 3.88
CA ASN A 223 1.01 9.81 4.52
C ASN A 223 0.69 9.58 6.00
N ARG A 224 0.08 8.43 6.34
CA ARG A 224 -0.16 8.04 7.75
C ARG A 224 1.13 7.81 8.50
N VAL A 225 2.09 7.12 7.88
CA VAL A 225 3.46 6.96 8.43
C VAL A 225 4.08 8.31 8.77
N THR A 226 3.97 9.28 7.86
CA THR A 226 4.49 10.64 8.09
C THR A 226 3.83 11.31 9.29
N SER A 227 2.50 11.19 9.41
CA SER A 227 1.73 11.71 10.55
C SER A 227 2.18 11.10 11.88
N ASP A 228 2.34 9.79 11.91
CA ASP A 228 2.63 9.05 13.14
C ASP A 228 4.09 9.23 13.58
N VAL A 229 5.04 9.27 12.65
CA VAL A 229 6.44 9.63 12.96
C VAL A 229 6.53 11.05 13.50
N PHE A 230 5.84 12.02 12.86
CA PHE A 230 5.86 13.40 13.30
C PHE A 230 5.30 13.54 14.72
N LYS A 231 4.20 12.86 15.04
CA LYS A 231 3.64 12.84 16.40
C LYS A 231 4.56 12.14 17.40
N ALA A 232 5.03 10.92 17.08
CA ALA A 232 5.85 10.11 17.98
C ALA A 232 7.19 10.78 18.33
N THR A 233 7.70 11.63 17.44
CA THR A 233 8.95 12.38 17.63
C THR A 233 8.73 13.81 18.12
N ASN A 234 7.50 14.20 18.49
CA ASN A 234 7.15 15.57 18.90
C ASN A 234 7.58 16.63 17.85
N GLY A 235 7.40 16.31 16.58
CA GLY A 235 7.72 17.16 15.43
C GLY A 235 9.20 17.20 15.04
N LYS A 236 10.06 16.41 15.69
CA LYS A 236 11.52 16.42 15.45
C LYS A 236 11.94 15.64 14.21
N GLN A 237 11.15 14.67 13.78
CA GLN A 237 11.39 13.88 12.58
C GLN A 237 10.17 13.95 11.68
N ARG A 238 10.41 14.20 10.39
CA ARG A 238 9.37 14.21 9.37
C ARG A 238 9.85 13.34 8.20
N PRO A 239 9.22 12.21 7.89
CA PRO A 239 9.52 11.44 6.70
C PRO A 239 9.37 12.28 5.42
N TRP A 240 10.15 11.94 4.41
CA TRP A 240 10.13 12.61 3.10
C TRP A 240 9.81 11.63 2.00
N ILE A 241 9.00 12.05 1.03
CA ILE A 241 8.45 11.15 0.03
C ILE A 241 8.61 11.79 -1.35
N ASN A 242 9.25 11.05 -2.25
CA ASN A 242 9.25 11.33 -3.68
C ASN A 242 8.38 10.30 -4.39
N VAL A 243 7.39 10.75 -5.15
CA VAL A 243 6.41 9.87 -5.81
C VAL A 243 6.26 10.23 -7.28
N SER A 244 6.27 9.21 -8.13
CA SER A 244 6.00 9.28 -9.57
C SER A 244 5.08 8.14 -10.03
N LEU A 245 4.37 7.51 -9.09
CA LEU A 245 3.38 6.46 -9.38
C LEU A 245 2.30 7.02 -10.30
N THR A 246 2.06 6.38 -11.44
CA THR A 246 1.00 6.77 -12.39
C THR A 246 -0.31 6.04 -12.14
N THR A 247 -0.31 5.05 -11.24
CA THR A 247 -1.48 4.26 -10.85
C THR A 247 -1.54 4.11 -9.34
N GLU A 248 -2.74 3.91 -8.81
CA GLU A 248 -2.91 3.57 -7.40
C GLU A 248 -2.35 2.16 -7.13
N VAL A 249 -1.47 2.04 -6.13
CA VAL A 249 -0.86 0.77 -5.72
C VAL A 249 -1.42 0.38 -4.36
N VAL A 250 -2.07 -0.78 -4.27
CA VAL A 250 -2.65 -1.32 -3.03
C VAL A 250 -2.04 -2.68 -2.75
N LEU A 251 -1.22 -2.77 -1.69
CA LEU A 251 -0.50 -4.01 -1.37
C LEU A 251 -1.41 -5.08 -0.75
N HIS A 252 -2.51 -4.70 -0.08
CA HIS A 252 -3.49 -5.67 0.38
C HIS A 252 -4.85 -5.33 -0.19
N LYS A 253 -5.06 -5.73 -1.45
CA LYS A 253 -6.33 -5.54 -2.14
C LYS A 253 -7.23 -6.71 -1.80
N VAL A 254 -8.27 -6.45 -1.02
CA VAL A 254 -9.33 -7.43 -0.77
C VAL A 254 -10.46 -7.10 -1.73
N ASP A 255 -10.80 -8.05 -2.60
CA ASP A 255 -11.96 -7.91 -3.47
C ASP A 255 -13.23 -7.98 -2.62
N LEU A 256 -13.74 -6.79 -2.33
CA LEU A 256 -14.96 -6.58 -1.57
C LEU A 256 -16.22 -7.17 -2.22
N ASN A 257 -16.12 -7.60 -3.48
CA ASN A 257 -17.18 -8.24 -4.25
C ASN A 257 -16.99 -9.77 -4.34
N ALA A 258 -15.89 -10.33 -3.81
CA ALA A 258 -15.66 -11.76 -3.82
C ALA A 258 -16.70 -12.46 -2.92
N PRO A 259 -17.42 -13.49 -3.41
CA PRO A 259 -18.34 -14.23 -2.58
C PRO A 259 -17.59 -14.82 -1.39
N LEU A 260 -18.18 -14.69 -0.20
CA LEU A 260 -17.72 -15.40 0.99
C LEU A 260 -17.71 -16.89 0.66
N ILE A 261 -16.54 -17.47 0.47
CA ILE A 261 -16.39 -18.93 0.58
C ILE A 261 -16.50 -19.20 2.08
N VAL A 262 -17.72 -19.19 2.60
CA VAL A 262 -18.04 -19.87 3.85
C VAL A 262 -17.75 -21.32 3.52
N GLY A 263 -16.61 -21.83 4.02
CA GLY A 263 -16.21 -23.21 3.78
C GLY A 263 -17.42 -24.10 3.92
N GLU A 264 -17.82 -24.72 2.81
CA GLU A 264 -18.90 -25.70 2.85
C GLU A 264 -18.52 -26.69 3.95
N ALA A 265 -19.40 -26.84 4.93
CA ALA A 265 -19.26 -27.85 5.96
C ALA A 265 -19.06 -29.18 5.23
N ARG A 266 -17.82 -29.67 5.26
CA ARG A 266 -17.44 -30.92 4.63
C ARG A 266 -18.34 -32.00 5.25
N PRO A 267 -19.15 -32.73 4.48
CA PRO A 267 -19.80 -33.91 5.02
C PRO A 267 -18.70 -34.87 5.52
N PRO A 268 -18.94 -35.67 6.55
CA PRO A 268 -17.93 -36.57 7.08
C PRO A 268 -17.46 -37.50 5.96
N GLN A 269 -16.22 -37.33 5.50
CA GLN A 269 -15.60 -38.26 4.57
C GLN A 269 -14.97 -39.38 5.40
N GLU A 270 -15.46 -40.61 5.20
CA GLU A 270 -14.78 -41.84 5.61
C GLU A 270 -13.34 -41.84 5.10
N GLU A 271 -12.43 -42.20 6.00
CA GLU A 271 -11.00 -42.33 5.74
C GLU A 271 -10.75 -43.36 4.63
N ALA A 272 -10.25 -42.89 3.49
CA ALA A 272 -9.55 -43.72 2.54
C ALA A 272 -8.21 -43.09 2.18
N ASN A 273 -7.17 -43.76 2.66
CA ASN A 273 -5.74 -43.52 2.54
C ASN A 273 -5.29 -43.25 1.09
N SER A 274 -4.50 -42.19 0.86
CA SER A 274 -3.34 -42.12 -0.07
C SER A 274 -3.03 -40.69 -0.52
N GLY A 275 -1.76 -40.29 -0.41
CA GLY A 275 -1.12 -39.41 -1.39
C GLY A 275 -0.81 -37.98 -0.95
N THR A 276 0.46 -37.77 -0.58
CA THR A 276 1.18 -36.51 -0.39
C THR A 276 0.80 -35.41 -1.39
N ARG A 277 0.36 -34.24 -0.88
CA ARG A 277 0.58 -32.89 -1.47
C ARG A 277 0.48 -31.83 -0.38
N ASN A 278 1.55 -31.04 -0.23
CA ASN A 278 1.57 -29.82 0.58
C ASN A 278 0.68 -28.75 -0.07
N THR A 279 -0.37 -28.32 0.63
CA THR A 279 -1.10 -27.07 0.38
C THR A 279 -1.18 -26.32 1.71
N GLY A 280 -0.19 -25.46 1.97
CA GLY A 280 -0.07 -24.66 3.18
C GLY A 280 -0.38 -23.18 2.95
N VAL A 281 -1.38 -22.86 2.13
CA VAL A 281 -1.85 -21.49 1.89
C VAL A 281 -3.38 -21.56 1.76
N THR A 282 -4.13 -21.31 2.83
CA THR A 282 -5.58 -20.99 2.76
C THR A 282 -6.09 -20.46 4.09
N ALA A 283 -5.94 -21.20 5.20
CA ALA A 283 -6.72 -20.91 6.40
C ALA A 283 -6.38 -19.60 7.16
N SER A 284 -5.11 -19.16 7.18
CA SER A 284 -4.69 -17.95 7.90
C SER A 284 -5.00 -16.66 7.12
N GLN A 285 -4.91 -16.72 5.79
CA GLN A 285 -5.14 -15.59 4.90
C GLN A 285 -6.64 -15.34 4.71
N GLU A 286 -7.45 -16.39 4.62
CA GLU A 286 -8.93 -16.31 4.59
C GLU A 286 -9.50 -15.63 5.84
N ASN A 287 -9.01 -15.98 7.03
CA ASN A 287 -9.44 -15.34 8.28
C ASN A 287 -9.02 -13.85 8.36
N GLY A 288 -7.86 -13.50 7.80
CA GLY A 288 -7.37 -12.11 7.76
C GLY A 288 -8.20 -11.22 6.84
N ASP A 289 -8.54 -11.73 5.65
CA ASP A 289 -9.36 -11.02 4.67
C ASP A 289 -10.80 -10.83 5.19
N GLN A 290 -11.36 -11.84 5.84
CA GLN A 290 -12.68 -11.76 6.47
C GLN A 290 -12.75 -10.67 7.55
N LEU A 291 -11.77 -10.65 8.45
CA LEU A 291 -11.69 -9.65 9.52
C LEU A 291 -11.56 -8.23 8.93
N ALA A 292 -10.76 -8.07 7.87
CA ALA A 292 -10.60 -6.78 7.20
C ALA A 292 -11.89 -6.30 6.54
N LEU A 293 -12.65 -7.21 5.92
CA LEU A 293 -13.99 -6.92 5.39
C LEU A 293 -14.93 -6.41 6.48
N ASP A 294 -14.94 -7.07 7.64
CA ASP A 294 -15.85 -6.72 8.74
C ASP A 294 -15.50 -5.37 9.39
N VAL A 295 -14.20 -5.05 9.53
CA VAL A 295 -13.74 -3.72 9.97
C VAL A 295 -14.14 -2.63 8.98
N LEU A 296 -14.05 -2.89 7.67
CA LEU A 296 -14.48 -1.93 6.65
C LEU A 296 -16.00 -1.71 6.68
N ARG A 297 -16.79 -2.78 6.90
CA ARG A 297 -18.26 -2.68 7.04
C ARG A 297 -18.67 -1.85 8.25
N GLN A 298 -17.95 -1.92 9.37
CA GLN A 298 -18.25 -1.12 10.56
C GLN A 298 -18.16 0.40 10.34
N LYS A 299 -17.41 0.86 9.33
CA LYS A 299 -17.29 2.29 8.98
C LYS A 299 -18.46 2.83 8.15
N ILE A 300 -19.36 1.96 7.67
CA ILE A 300 -20.54 2.38 6.91
C ILE A 300 -21.53 3.06 7.87
N PRO A 301 -22.00 4.29 7.58
CA PRO A 301 -23.02 4.95 8.40
C PRO A 301 -24.26 4.06 8.55
N LYS A 302 -24.60 3.68 9.78
CA LYS A 302 -25.82 2.94 10.06
C LYS A 302 -27.03 3.87 9.93
N LEU A 303 -28.10 3.35 9.34
CA LEU A 303 -29.42 3.97 9.40
C LEU A 303 -29.97 3.86 10.82
N GLU A 304 -30.86 4.78 11.20
CA GLU A 304 -31.45 4.79 12.53
C GLU A 304 -32.43 3.61 12.72
N THR A 305 -33.07 3.15 11.64
CA THR A 305 -34.01 2.04 11.65
C THR A 305 -33.65 0.96 10.64
N ASP A 306 -33.98 -0.29 10.98
CA ASP A 306 -33.85 -1.44 10.09
C ASP A 306 -35.05 -1.60 9.12
N GLU A 307 -36.02 -0.69 9.17
CA GLU A 307 -37.20 -0.71 8.30
C GLU A 307 -36.84 -0.64 6.80
N PRO A 308 -37.66 -1.24 5.92
CA PRO A 308 -37.51 -1.09 4.48
C PRO A 308 -37.57 0.39 4.08
N ILE A 309 -36.66 0.80 3.20
CA ILE A 309 -36.71 2.11 2.57
C ILE A 309 -37.62 2.02 1.35
N PHE A 310 -38.44 3.05 1.15
CA PHE A 310 -39.30 3.22 0.00
C PHE A 310 -38.90 4.50 -0.75
N PHE A 311 -39.11 4.52 -2.07
CA PHE A 311 -38.68 5.67 -2.90
C PHE A 311 -39.31 7.00 -2.47
N ASP A 312 -40.58 6.99 -2.07
CA ASP A 312 -41.42 8.15 -1.81
C ASP A 312 -41.65 8.43 -0.31
N ARG A 313 -41.12 7.59 0.59
CA ARG A 313 -41.31 7.76 2.03
C ARG A 313 -40.13 8.47 2.71
N PRO A 314 -40.40 9.32 3.72
CA PRO A 314 -39.35 9.92 4.55
C PRO A 314 -38.44 8.88 5.18
N ILE A 315 -37.14 9.12 5.12
CA ILE A 315 -36.13 8.26 5.74
C ILE A 315 -35.54 8.98 6.96
N LYS A 316 -35.29 8.21 8.02
CA LYS A 316 -34.54 8.67 9.19
C LYS A 316 -33.09 8.23 9.10
N PHE A 317 -32.21 9.18 8.83
CA PHE A 317 -30.79 8.98 8.67
C PHE A 317 -29.98 9.32 9.91
N GLY A 318 -30.55 10.02 10.90
CA GLY A 318 -29.82 10.57 12.05
C GLY A 318 -28.91 11.74 11.66
N ASP A 319 -29.21 12.43 10.56
CA ASP A 319 -28.55 13.65 10.10
C ASP A 319 -29.61 14.73 9.80
N PRO A 320 -29.66 15.83 10.57
CA PRO A 320 -30.67 16.87 10.43
C PRO A 320 -30.79 17.50 9.03
N ALA A 321 -29.75 17.43 8.19
CA ALA A 321 -29.75 18.02 6.85
C ALA A 321 -30.58 17.21 5.83
N ILE A 322 -30.72 15.90 6.06
CA ILE A 322 -31.38 14.96 5.14
C ILE A 322 -32.52 14.16 5.79
N ASP A 323 -32.62 14.19 7.12
CA ASP A 323 -33.71 13.55 7.86
C ASP A 323 -35.09 14.04 7.42
N GLY A 324 -36.04 13.11 7.35
CA GLY A 324 -37.42 13.42 6.98
C GLY A 324 -37.65 13.60 5.49
N LYS A 325 -36.61 13.46 4.64
CA LYS A 325 -36.73 13.48 3.19
C LYS A 325 -36.81 12.07 2.62
N SER A 326 -37.59 11.88 1.55
CA SER A 326 -37.59 10.65 0.75
C SER A 326 -36.47 10.64 -0.29
N ILE A 327 -36.18 9.48 -0.91
CA ILE A 327 -35.23 9.41 -2.04
C ILE A 327 -35.70 10.34 -3.16
N ALA A 328 -37.00 10.36 -3.46
CA ALA A 328 -37.59 11.26 -4.44
C ALA A 328 -37.30 12.74 -4.16
N GLN A 329 -37.25 13.14 -2.88
CA GLN A 329 -36.91 14.52 -2.49
C GLN A 329 -35.41 14.79 -2.52
N LEU A 330 -34.58 13.80 -2.17
CA LEU A 330 -33.13 13.94 -2.11
C LEU A 330 -32.48 14.05 -3.50
N ILE A 331 -33.03 13.37 -4.51
CA ILE A 331 -32.51 13.45 -5.89
C ILE A 331 -32.69 14.83 -6.53
N MET A 332 -33.64 15.62 -6.00
CA MET A 332 -33.84 17.02 -6.36
C MET A 332 -32.92 17.96 -5.57
N GLY A 333 -31.98 17.43 -4.79
CA GLY A 333 -31.02 18.22 -4.02
C GLY A 333 -29.88 18.78 -4.87
N GLU A 334 -29.21 19.80 -4.32
CA GLU A 334 -27.95 20.31 -4.85
C GLU A 334 -26.78 19.40 -4.44
N PRO A 335 -25.84 19.08 -5.35
CA PRO A 335 -24.64 18.33 -5.00
C PRO A 335 -23.70 19.11 -4.08
N LEU A 336 -23.14 18.45 -3.07
CA LEU A 336 -22.21 19.00 -2.08
C LEU A 336 -20.82 19.31 -2.66
N PHE A 337 -20.43 18.61 -3.72
CA PHE A 337 -19.17 18.79 -4.45
C PHE A 337 -19.34 18.32 -5.90
N SER A 338 -18.36 18.65 -6.76
CA SER A 338 -18.42 18.37 -8.19
C SER A 338 -18.62 16.86 -8.48
N PRO A 339 -19.63 16.48 -9.29
CA PRO A 339 -19.86 15.09 -9.69
C PRO A 339 -18.78 14.52 -10.63
N VAL A 340 -18.05 15.41 -11.33
CA VAL A 340 -16.98 15.06 -12.26
C VAL A 340 -15.75 15.90 -11.94
N GLU A 341 -14.58 15.26 -11.83
CA GLU A 341 -13.32 15.95 -11.57
C GLU A 341 -13.02 16.97 -12.68
N GLY A 342 -12.68 18.19 -12.30
CA GLY A 342 -12.40 19.28 -13.25
C GLY A 342 -13.63 19.94 -13.88
N LEU A 343 -14.86 19.57 -13.50
CA LEU A 343 -16.07 20.24 -13.99
C LEU A 343 -16.22 21.64 -13.37
N ASP A 344 -16.42 22.64 -14.25
CA ASP A 344 -16.58 24.03 -13.84
C ASP A 344 -17.79 24.22 -12.91
N LYS A 345 -17.64 25.05 -11.88
CA LYS A 345 -18.68 25.29 -10.87
C LYS A 345 -19.98 25.82 -11.46
N SER A 346 -19.92 26.62 -12.53
CA SER A 346 -21.12 27.13 -13.21
C SER A 346 -22.02 26.02 -13.79
N MET A 347 -21.47 24.82 -14.00
CA MET A 347 -22.17 23.70 -14.60
C MET A 347 -22.91 22.82 -13.58
N TRP A 348 -22.54 22.86 -12.30
CA TRP A 348 -23.11 21.98 -11.26
C TRP A 348 -23.59 22.71 -10.00
N GLN A 349 -22.97 23.84 -9.65
CA GLN A 349 -23.34 24.59 -8.45
C GLN A 349 -24.69 25.28 -8.65
N GLY A 350 -25.61 25.11 -7.69
CA GLY A 350 -27.00 25.55 -7.77
C GLY A 350 -27.87 24.79 -8.78
N LYS A 351 -27.40 23.62 -9.28
CA LYS A 351 -28.17 22.74 -10.18
C LYS A 351 -28.63 21.49 -9.43
N HIS A 352 -29.73 20.90 -9.90
CA HIS A 352 -30.30 19.70 -9.32
C HIS A 352 -29.79 18.46 -10.07
N CYS A 353 -29.49 17.38 -9.34
CA CYS A 353 -28.91 16.17 -9.93
C CYS A 353 -29.85 15.47 -10.93
N ASP A 354 -31.16 15.46 -10.67
CA ASP A 354 -32.19 14.91 -11.55
C ASP A 354 -32.23 15.62 -12.92
N GLY A 355 -31.96 16.92 -12.96
CA GLY A 355 -31.84 17.70 -14.20
C GLY A 355 -30.67 17.26 -15.09
N CYS A 356 -29.58 16.77 -14.50
CA CYS A 356 -28.40 16.29 -15.24
C CYS A 356 -28.51 14.82 -15.65
N HIS A 357 -29.10 13.97 -14.80
CA HIS A 357 -29.14 12.52 -15.00
C HIS A 357 -30.49 11.98 -15.51
N GLN A 358 -31.52 12.82 -15.62
CA GLN A 358 -32.89 12.41 -15.93
C GLN A 358 -33.34 11.26 -15.01
N TRP A 359 -33.03 11.38 -13.71
CA TRP A 359 -33.35 10.35 -12.74
C TRP A 359 -34.86 10.25 -12.52
N ASN A 360 -35.38 9.05 -12.75
CA ASN A 360 -36.69 8.61 -12.30
C ASN A 360 -36.51 7.34 -11.47
N GLU A 361 -37.55 6.90 -10.77
CA GLU A 361 -37.51 5.74 -9.88
C GLU A 361 -36.86 4.50 -10.54
N ALA A 362 -37.28 4.16 -11.76
CA ALA A 362 -36.73 3.00 -12.48
C ALA A 362 -35.23 3.12 -12.79
N ARG A 363 -34.79 4.26 -13.34
CA ARG A 363 -33.37 4.50 -13.67
C ARG A 363 -32.50 4.57 -12.42
N LEU A 364 -33.01 5.19 -11.38
CA LEU A 364 -32.30 5.28 -10.11
C LEU A 364 -32.20 3.91 -9.45
N CYS A 365 -33.23 3.07 -9.55
CA CYS A 365 -33.19 1.68 -9.09
C CYS A 365 -32.09 0.87 -9.80
N GLU A 366 -31.95 0.99 -11.12
CA GLU A 366 -30.86 0.34 -11.87
C GLU A 366 -29.48 0.79 -11.39
N GLN A 367 -29.31 2.10 -11.17
CA GLN A 367 -28.08 2.65 -10.60
C GLN A 367 -27.86 2.18 -9.15
N ALA A 368 -28.93 2.11 -8.36
CA ALA A 368 -28.90 1.74 -6.95
C ALA A 368 -28.61 0.26 -6.73
N LYS A 369 -29.01 -0.62 -7.67
CA LYS A 369 -28.64 -2.04 -7.65
C LYS A 369 -27.12 -2.27 -7.73
N ASN A 370 -26.38 -1.33 -8.34
CA ASN A 370 -24.91 -1.36 -8.30
C ASN A 370 -24.35 -1.04 -6.90
N PHE A 371 -25.12 -0.34 -6.05
CA PHE A 371 -24.78 -0.10 -4.64
C PHE A 371 -25.28 -1.23 -3.72
N ALA A 372 -26.45 -1.79 -4.02
CA ALA A 372 -27.08 -2.88 -3.25
C ALA A 372 -26.31 -4.20 -3.27
N THR A 373 -25.60 -4.45 -4.38
CA THR A 373 -24.82 -5.67 -4.58
C THR A 373 -23.52 -5.67 -3.77
N ASN A 374 -23.05 -4.52 -3.24
CA ASN A 374 -21.76 -4.38 -2.57
C ASN A 374 -21.81 -3.38 -1.40
N ASP A 375 -21.98 -3.86 -0.15
CA ASP A 375 -22.16 -3.02 1.05
C ASP A 375 -21.06 -1.95 1.25
N VAL A 376 -19.82 -2.26 0.91
CA VAL A 376 -18.65 -1.38 1.11
C VAL A 376 -18.33 -0.48 -0.09
N SER A 377 -19.03 -0.65 -1.22
CA SER A 377 -18.93 0.27 -2.37
C SER A 377 -19.37 1.69 -2.01
N VAL A 378 -20.23 1.81 -0.99
CA VAL A 378 -20.68 3.08 -0.41
C VAL A 378 -19.50 3.94 0.06
N MET A 379 -18.38 3.31 0.47
CA MET A 379 -17.19 3.98 1.01
C MET A 379 -16.12 4.34 -0.05
N ARG A 380 -16.16 3.72 -1.24
CA ARG A 380 -15.08 3.88 -2.25
C ARG A 380 -15.14 5.18 -3.05
N LEU A 381 -16.33 5.74 -3.22
CA LEU A 381 -16.56 6.98 -3.98
C LEU A 381 -17.56 7.83 -3.22
N GLN A 382 -17.17 9.07 -2.89
CA GLN A 382 -18.09 10.04 -2.32
C GLN A 382 -19.23 10.26 -3.33
N HIS A 383 -20.48 10.21 -2.86
CA HIS A 383 -21.63 10.59 -3.68
C HIS A 383 -21.85 12.10 -3.57
N PRO A 384 -22.14 12.84 -4.65
CA PRO A 384 -22.37 14.29 -4.58
C PRO A 384 -23.48 14.69 -3.61
N LEU A 385 -24.50 13.83 -3.41
CA LEU A 385 -25.56 14.00 -2.39
C LEU A 385 -25.21 13.40 -1.00
N GLY A 386 -23.97 12.99 -0.79
CA GLY A 386 -23.45 12.47 0.48
C GLY A 386 -23.50 10.95 0.66
N THR A 387 -22.66 10.45 1.55
CA THR A 387 -22.49 9.00 1.83
C THR A 387 -23.76 8.35 2.38
N ARG A 388 -24.52 9.04 3.24
CA ARG A 388 -25.78 8.51 3.81
C ARG A 388 -26.87 8.33 2.74
N PHE A 389 -26.96 9.23 1.77
CA PHE A 389 -27.86 9.06 0.62
C PHE A 389 -27.52 7.78 -0.17
N LYS A 390 -26.23 7.50 -0.37
CA LYS A 390 -25.76 6.28 -1.02
C LYS A 390 -26.08 5.01 -0.23
N VAL A 391 -26.01 5.04 1.10
CA VAL A 391 -26.49 3.95 1.99
C VAL A 391 -28.00 3.73 1.79
N ALA A 392 -28.80 4.80 1.73
CA ALA A 392 -30.24 4.71 1.48
C ALA A 392 -30.56 4.04 0.15
N LEU A 393 -29.89 4.46 -0.92
CA LEU A 393 -30.07 3.87 -2.25
C LEU A 393 -29.74 2.38 -2.25
N ALA A 394 -28.63 1.99 -1.60
CA ALA A 394 -28.27 0.58 -1.48
C ALA A 394 -29.36 -0.24 -0.78
N LYS A 395 -29.86 0.23 0.36
CA LYS A 395 -30.91 -0.48 1.13
C LYS A 395 -32.26 -0.50 0.41
N TRP A 396 -32.64 0.60 -0.24
CA TRP A 396 -33.84 0.66 -1.09
C TRP A 396 -33.76 -0.35 -2.25
N ALA A 397 -32.59 -0.48 -2.89
CA ALA A 397 -32.41 -1.48 -3.93
C ALA A 397 -32.35 -2.92 -3.38
N GLN A 398 -31.84 -3.14 -2.16
CA GLN A 398 -31.91 -4.43 -1.46
C GLN A 398 -33.36 -4.86 -1.14
N SER A 399 -34.26 -3.91 -0.86
CA SER A 399 -35.69 -4.20 -0.69
C SER A 399 -36.45 -4.39 -2.02
N GLY A 400 -35.74 -4.43 -3.16
CA GLY A 400 -36.33 -4.61 -4.48
C GLY A 400 -36.80 -3.33 -5.15
N CYS A 401 -36.29 -2.17 -4.71
CA CYS A 401 -36.71 -0.85 -5.16
C CYS A 401 -38.22 -0.61 -5.00
N GLN A 402 -38.71 -0.86 -3.79
CA GLN A 402 -40.14 -0.72 -3.44
C GLN A 402 -40.60 0.72 -3.23
#